data_AF-A0AA46ADB6-F1
#
_entry.id   AF-A0AA46ADB6-F1
#
_cell.length_a   1.000
_cell.length_b   1.000
_cell.length_c   1.000
_cell.angle_alpha   90.00
_cell.angle_beta   90.00
_cell.angle_gamma   90.00
#
_symmetry.space_group_name_H-M   'P 1'
#
loop_
_entity.id
_entity.type
_entity.pdbx_description
1 polymer ?
#
loop_
_entity_poly.entity_id
_entity_poly.type
_entity_poly.pdbx_seq_one_letter_code
_entity_poly.pdbx_strand_id
1 'polypeptide(L)'
;MVKKPLVDYQTFLIGRKPALYGNTGSPTFMKNLHLFEHYPCVTENIDIFDGEDFYLFFQNEELKETFLSKLRDVKPRSPEFHRLLGVTLGYPPLAAQFFAECHRLEEEKHIDEYERLFKQKVFFYYSGIRCNGHVNDLVENSVWLWERYYIEDEPFKVGMIEDNIVRLYEVKPYDFDELERVKQRKLDLITKKETTL
;
A
#
# COMPACT_ATOMS: atom_id res chain seq x y z
N MET A 1 -22.00 0.12 17.75
CA MET A 1 -20.65 -0.42 18.03
C MET A 1 -19.78 -0.04 16.85
N VAL A 2 -18.62 0.60 17.06
CA VAL A 2 -17.69 0.87 15.96
C VAL A 2 -17.05 -0.47 15.59
N LYS A 3 -17.34 -0.98 14.39
CA LYS A 3 -16.71 -2.19 13.87
C LYS A 3 -15.22 -1.92 13.72
N LYS A 4 -14.37 -2.82 14.22
CA LYS A 4 -12.92 -2.69 14.01
C LYS A 4 -12.65 -2.82 12.51
N PRO A 5 -11.84 -1.93 11.91
CA PRO A 5 -11.55 -2.02 10.49
C PRO A 5 -10.87 -3.34 10.16
N LEU A 6 -11.18 -3.89 8.98
CA LEU A 6 -10.54 -5.11 8.51
C LEU A 6 -9.02 -4.89 8.37
N VAL A 7 -8.27 -5.94 8.69
CA VAL A 7 -6.83 -6.01 8.39
C VAL A 7 -6.56 -6.86 7.15
N ASP A 8 -5.33 -6.76 6.62
CA ASP A 8 -4.90 -7.37 5.36
C ASP A 8 -5.23 -8.86 5.25
N TYR A 9 -4.83 -9.68 6.23
CA TYR A 9 -5.04 -11.11 6.17
C TYR A 9 -6.52 -11.49 6.27
N GLN A 10 -7.33 -10.72 7.02
CA GLN A 10 -8.78 -10.96 7.10
C GLN A 10 -9.43 -10.69 5.74
N THR A 11 -9.00 -9.63 5.06
CA THR A 11 -9.50 -9.25 3.73
C THR A 11 -9.09 -10.28 2.67
N PHE A 12 -7.90 -10.86 2.82
CA PHE A 12 -7.46 -12.00 2.01
C PHE A 12 -8.34 -13.24 2.30
N LEU A 13 -8.55 -13.63 3.56
CA LEU A 13 -9.33 -14.83 3.87
C LEU A 13 -10.80 -14.78 3.41
N ILE A 14 -11.39 -13.58 3.27
CA ILE A 14 -12.75 -13.42 2.72
C ILE A 14 -12.78 -13.29 1.18
N GLY A 15 -11.66 -13.51 0.50
CA GLY A 15 -11.57 -13.51 -0.97
C GLY A 15 -11.56 -12.13 -1.63
N ARG A 16 -11.41 -11.05 -0.86
CA ARG A 16 -11.45 -9.67 -1.41
C ARG A 16 -10.08 -9.21 -1.88
N LYS A 17 -9.02 -9.48 -1.12
CA LYS A 17 -7.64 -9.13 -1.50
C LYS A 17 -7.05 -10.23 -2.38
N PRO A 18 -6.48 -9.92 -3.56
CA PRO A 18 -6.03 -10.93 -4.52
C PRO A 18 -4.80 -11.74 -4.07
N ALA A 19 -3.92 -11.11 -3.28
CA ALA A 19 -2.72 -11.72 -2.77
C ALA A 19 -2.38 -11.20 -1.36
N LEU A 20 -1.64 -11.98 -0.58
CA LEU A 20 -1.16 -11.62 0.75
C LEU A 20 0.36 -11.81 0.79
N TYR A 21 1.06 -10.77 1.20
CA TYR A 21 2.51 -10.76 1.32
C TYR A 21 2.93 -10.61 2.78
N GLY A 22 3.90 -11.41 3.20
CA GLY A 22 4.45 -11.36 4.55
C GLY A 22 5.79 -12.05 4.64
N ASN A 23 6.39 -12.01 5.83
CA ASN A 23 7.73 -12.51 6.07
C ASN A 23 7.89 -13.08 7.47
N THR A 24 9.01 -13.78 7.68
CA THR A 24 9.36 -14.38 8.97
C THR A 24 9.64 -13.36 10.07
N GLY A 25 9.98 -12.11 9.73
CA GLY A 25 10.19 -11.03 10.68
C GLY A 25 8.91 -10.49 11.33
N SER A 26 7.73 -10.78 10.77
CA SER A 26 6.43 -10.31 11.30
C SER A 26 5.80 -11.33 12.26
N PRO A 27 5.75 -11.08 13.59
CA PRO A 27 5.17 -12.03 14.55
C PRO A 27 3.68 -12.26 14.30
N THR A 28 2.97 -11.23 13.83
CA THR A 28 1.55 -11.35 13.51
C THR A 28 1.33 -12.21 12.28
N PHE A 29 2.18 -12.11 11.27
CA PHE A 29 2.11 -12.95 10.08
C PHE A 29 2.37 -14.42 10.44
N MET A 30 3.47 -14.68 11.15
CA MET A 30 3.86 -16.04 11.54
C MET A 30 2.81 -16.73 12.42
N LYS A 31 2.16 -16.01 13.34
CA LYS A 31 1.06 -16.55 14.14
C LYS A 31 -0.12 -17.05 13.29
N ASN A 32 -0.33 -16.44 12.12
CA ASN A 32 -1.46 -16.74 11.23
C ASN A 32 -1.07 -17.55 10.00
N LEU A 33 0.20 -17.93 9.83
CA LEU A 33 0.70 -18.62 8.62
C LEU A 33 -0.10 -19.89 8.28
N HIS A 34 -0.49 -20.66 9.30
CA HIS A 34 -1.31 -21.87 9.18
C HIS A 34 -2.67 -21.64 8.46
N LEU A 35 -3.18 -20.41 8.46
CA LEU A 35 -4.43 -20.06 7.78
C LEU A 35 -4.26 -20.00 6.26
N PHE A 36 -3.03 -19.94 5.75
CA PHE A 36 -2.73 -19.72 4.33
C PHE A 36 -2.13 -20.95 3.63
N GLU A 37 -1.84 -22.04 4.35
CA GLU A 37 -1.12 -23.22 3.83
C GLU A 37 -1.81 -23.91 2.63
N HIS A 38 -3.11 -23.72 2.48
CA HIS A 38 -3.89 -24.29 1.37
C HIS A 38 -3.97 -23.35 0.15
N TYR A 39 -3.45 -22.13 0.24
CA TYR A 39 -3.41 -21.19 -0.88
C TYR A 39 -2.14 -21.37 -1.71
N PRO A 40 -2.20 -21.16 -3.03
CA PRO A 40 -1.02 -21.08 -3.89
C PRO A 40 -0.04 -20.03 -3.37
N CYS A 41 1.25 -20.37 -3.33
CA CYS A 41 2.29 -19.55 -2.72
C CYS A 41 3.54 -19.47 -3.59
N VAL A 42 4.22 -18.33 -3.54
CA VAL A 42 5.57 -18.10 -4.07
C VAL A 42 6.46 -17.67 -2.91
N THR A 43 7.68 -18.21 -2.85
CA THR A 43 8.68 -17.88 -1.82
C THR A 43 10.03 -17.47 -2.39
N GLU A 44 10.22 -17.60 -3.71
CA GLU A 44 11.50 -17.32 -4.37
C GLU A 44 11.42 -16.04 -5.20
N ASN A 45 12.51 -15.27 -5.22
CA ASN A 45 12.65 -14.04 -6.02
C ASN A 45 11.59 -12.97 -5.73
N ILE A 46 11.07 -12.96 -4.51
CA ILE A 46 10.09 -11.98 -4.04
C ILE A 46 10.63 -11.11 -2.90
N ASP A 47 11.88 -11.28 -2.50
CA ASP A 47 12.46 -10.62 -1.33
C ASP A 47 12.66 -9.12 -1.56
N ILE A 48 12.10 -8.30 -0.66
CA ILE A 48 12.28 -6.83 -0.71
C ILE A 48 13.51 -6.35 0.05
N PHE A 49 14.09 -7.17 0.93
CA PHE A 49 15.34 -6.94 1.66
C PHE A 49 15.95 -8.28 2.09
N ASP A 50 17.19 -8.26 2.58
CA ASP A 50 17.90 -9.46 3.02
C ASP A 50 17.58 -9.83 4.48
N GLY A 51 17.68 -11.13 4.81
CA GLY A 51 17.66 -11.62 6.20
C GLY A 51 16.34 -12.20 6.69
N GLU A 52 15.32 -12.27 5.84
CA GLU A 52 14.02 -12.87 6.15
C GLU A 52 13.51 -13.70 4.96
N ASP A 53 12.68 -14.70 5.24
CA ASP A 53 11.98 -15.46 4.20
C ASP A 53 10.64 -14.79 3.93
N PHE A 54 10.34 -14.55 2.65
CA PHE A 54 9.11 -13.94 2.21
C PHE A 54 8.13 -14.96 1.63
N TYR A 55 6.85 -14.66 1.78
CA TYR A 55 5.74 -15.47 1.29
C TYR A 55 4.75 -14.58 0.57
N LEU A 56 4.40 -14.95 -0.66
CA LEU A 56 3.34 -14.33 -1.43
C LEU A 56 2.26 -15.36 -1.73
N PHE A 57 1.18 -15.31 -0.97
CA PHE A 57 0.00 -16.16 -1.14
C PHE A 57 -0.99 -15.53 -2.12
N PHE A 58 -1.69 -16.34 -2.91
CA PHE A 58 -2.67 -15.91 -3.92
C PHE A 58 -4.02 -16.57 -3.67
N GLN A 59 -5.12 -15.91 -4.05
CA GLN A 59 -6.45 -16.52 -3.93
C GLN A 59 -6.60 -17.81 -4.77
N ASN A 60 -5.89 -17.92 -5.89
CA ASN A 60 -5.95 -19.06 -6.78
C ASN A 60 -4.68 -19.16 -7.66
N GLU A 61 -4.56 -20.29 -8.36
CA GLU A 61 -3.41 -20.60 -9.22
C GLU A 61 -3.29 -19.65 -10.41
N GLU A 62 -4.41 -19.18 -10.98
CA GLU A 62 -4.40 -18.25 -12.12
C GLU A 62 -3.71 -16.92 -11.77
N LEU A 63 -3.98 -16.38 -10.58
CA LEU A 63 -3.34 -15.16 -10.09
C LEU A 63 -1.84 -15.37 -9.85
N LYS A 64 -1.46 -16.54 -9.30
CA LYS A 64 -0.05 -16.91 -9.09
C LYS A 64 0.70 -16.99 -10.42
N GLU A 65 0.17 -17.72 -11.39
CA GLU A 65 0.79 -17.88 -12.71
C GLU A 65 0.87 -16.55 -13.48
N THR A 66 -0.15 -15.70 -13.34
CA THR A 66 -0.13 -14.34 -13.90
C THR A 66 1.01 -13.52 -13.31
N PHE A 67 1.22 -13.58 -11.98
CA PHE A 67 2.33 -12.90 -11.34
C PHE A 67 3.69 -13.44 -11.80
N LEU A 68 3.88 -14.76 -11.76
CA LEU A 68 5.12 -15.40 -12.19
C LEU A 68 5.46 -15.08 -13.65
N SER A 69 4.46 -15.09 -14.53
CA SER A 69 4.67 -14.76 -15.95
C SER A 69 5.19 -13.33 -16.16
N LYS A 70 4.73 -12.37 -15.34
CA LYS A 70 5.16 -10.96 -15.37
C LYS A 70 6.49 -10.76 -14.65
N LEU A 71 6.80 -11.59 -13.64
CA LEU A 71 8.03 -11.51 -12.87
C LEU A 71 9.25 -11.96 -13.66
N ARG A 72 9.10 -12.86 -14.64
CA ARG A 72 10.22 -13.45 -15.42
C ARG A 72 11.22 -12.43 -15.97
N ASP A 73 10.73 -11.28 -16.44
CA ASP A 73 11.55 -10.23 -17.06
C ASP A 73 11.83 -9.06 -16.12
N VAL A 74 11.52 -9.21 -14.83
CA VAL A 74 11.62 -8.15 -13.82
C VAL A 74 12.72 -8.49 -12.83
N LYS A 75 13.72 -7.62 -12.73
CA LYS A 75 14.83 -7.77 -11.79
C LYS A 75 14.29 -7.69 -10.34
N PRO A 76 14.65 -8.61 -9.44
CA PRO A 76 14.29 -8.50 -8.02
C PRO A 76 14.68 -7.14 -7.43
N ARG A 77 13.83 -6.59 -6.54
CA ARG A 77 14.01 -5.29 -5.85
C ARG A 77 14.10 -4.05 -6.76
N SER A 78 13.94 -4.20 -8.07
CA SER A 78 13.84 -3.07 -8.98
C SER A 78 12.58 -2.23 -8.73
N PRO A 79 12.52 -0.98 -9.21
CA PRO A 79 11.28 -0.20 -9.20
C PRO A 79 10.12 -0.93 -9.89
N GLU A 80 10.40 -1.63 -10.99
CA GLU A 80 9.42 -2.43 -11.72
C GLU A 80 8.89 -3.58 -10.86
N PHE A 81 9.76 -4.23 -10.09
CA PHE A 81 9.41 -5.27 -9.12
C PHE A 81 8.46 -4.75 -8.05
N HIS A 82 8.81 -3.64 -7.38
CA HIS A 82 7.97 -3.07 -6.32
C HIS A 82 6.61 -2.62 -6.84
N ARG A 83 6.56 -2.07 -8.06
CA ARG A 83 5.30 -1.73 -8.72
C ARG A 83 4.48 -2.97 -9.04
N LEU A 84 5.09 -4.02 -9.60
CA LEU A 84 4.42 -5.29 -9.91
C LEU A 84 3.87 -5.93 -8.63
N LEU A 85 4.66 -6.01 -7.57
CA LEU A 85 4.26 -6.55 -6.28
C LEU A 85 3.10 -5.75 -5.68
N GLY A 86 3.17 -4.41 -5.66
CA GLY A 86 2.11 -3.56 -5.15
C GLY A 86 0.77 -3.76 -5.86
N VAL A 87 0.77 -3.80 -7.19
CA VAL A 87 -0.44 -4.06 -7.99
C VAL A 87 -0.95 -5.48 -7.76
N THR A 88 -0.06 -6.47 -7.65
CA THR A 88 -0.41 -7.87 -7.35
C THR A 88 -1.08 -8.02 -6.00
N LEU A 89 -0.66 -7.22 -5.01
CA LEU A 89 -1.30 -7.15 -3.69
C LEU A 89 -2.65 -6.43 -3.70
N GLY A 90 -3.06 -5.91 -4.84
CA GLY A 90 -4.31 -5.19 -4.99
C GLY A 90 -4.23 -3.76 -4.45
N TYR A 91 -3.07 -3.10 -4.56
CA TYR A 91 -2.94 -1.67 -4.32
C TYR A 91 -3.24 -0.86 -5.59
N PRO A 92 -3.66 0.41 -5.45
CA PRO A 92 -3.78 1.31 -6.59
C PRO A 92 -2.47 1.39 -7.40
N PRO A 93 -2.53 1.40 -8.74
CA PRO A 93 -1.33 1.50 -9.58
C PRO A 93 -0.47 2.73 -9.29
N LEU A 94 -1.08 3.90 -9.06
CA LEU A 94 -0.34 5.11 -8.73
C LEU A 94 0.30 5.04 -7.33
N ALA A 95 -0.35 4.40 -6.36
CA ALA A 95 0.23 4.12 -5.05
C ALA A 95 1.47 3.19 -5.16
N ALA A 96 1.37 2.13 -5.97
CA ALA A 96 2.47 1.21 -6.22
C ALA A 96 3.64 1.90 -6.94
N GLN A 97 3.35 2.77 -7.91
CA GLN A 97 4.34 3.59 -8.61
C GLN A 97 5.04 4.57 -7.66
N PHE A 98 4.28 5.29 -6.83
CA PHE A 98 4.84 6.20 -5.83
C PHE A 98 5.82 5.49 -4.90
N PHE A 99 5.45 4.30 -4.39
CA PHE A 99 6.32 3.51 -3.52
C PHE A 99 7.61 3.07 -4.25
N ALA A 100 7.48 2.57 -5.47
CA ALA A 100 8.62 2.15 -6.28
C ALA A 100 9.61 3.31 -6.52
N GLU A 101 9.10 4.52 -6.77
CA GLU A 101 9.94 5.70 -6.97
C GLU A 101 10.62 6.15 -5.68
N CYS A 102 9.93 6.14 -4.53
CA CYS A 102 10.56 6.39 -3.24
C CYS A 102 11.72 5.43 -2.98
N HIS A 103 11.50 4.13 -3.19
CA HIS A 103 12.54 3.13 -2.99
C HIS A 103 13.73 3.31 -3.94
N ARG A 104 13.45 3.63 -5.22
CA ARG A 104 14.49 3.91 -6.22
C ARG A 104 15.41 5.06 -5.78
N LEU A 105 14.82 6.19 -5.38
CA LEU A 105 15.57 7.37 -4.96
C LEU A 105 16.39 7.11 -3.69
N GLU A 106 15.87 6.31 -2.76
CA GLU A 106 16.57 5.91 -1.54
C GLU A 106 17.79 5.01 -1.85
N GLU A 107 17.60 3.97 -2.65
CA GLU A 107 18.67 3.03 -3.05
C GLU A 107 19.78 3.71 -3.87
N GLU A 108 19.39 4.60 -4.79
CA GLU A 108 20.33 5.38 -5.61
C GLU A 108 20.94 6.58 -4.85
N LYS A 109 20.57 6.78 -3.58
CA LYS A 109 21.08 7.85 -2.69
C LYS A 109 20.79 9.28 -3.18
N HIS A 110 19.70 9.47 -3.90
CA HIS A 110 19.16 10.78 -4.27
C HIS A 110 18.37 11.40 -3.10
N ILE A 111 19.06 11.68 -1.98
CA ILE A 111 18.43 12.02 -0.70
C ILE A 111 17.53 13.26 -0.80
N ASP A 112 17.95 14.32 -1.47
CA ASP A 112 17.15 15.55 -1.61
C ASP A 112 15.85 15.31 -2.40
N GLU A 113 15.92 14.50 -3.46
CA GLU A 113 14.76 14.12 -4.26
C GLU A 113 13.83 13.19 -3.48
N TYR A 114 14.39 12.20 -2.79
CA TYR A 114 13.66 11.31 -1.91
C TYR A 114 12.91 12.09 -0.84
N GLU A 115 13.56 13.01 -0.13
CA GLU A 115 12.93 13.81 0.91
C GLU A 115 11.80 14.69 0.37
N ARG A 116 12.01 15.33 -0.80
CA ARG A 116 10.95 16.10 -1.48
C ARG A 116 9.75 15.23 -1.83
N LEU A 117 9.98 14.05 -2.41
CA LEU A 117 8.90 13.12 -2.76
C LEU A 117 8.22 12.56 -1.51
N PHE A 118 8.98 12.18 -0.49
CA PHE A 118 8.47 11.60 0.73
C PHE A 118 7.60 12.59 1.53
N LYS A 119 7.91 13.89 1.45
CA LYS A 119 7.05 14.96 2.00
C LYS A 119 5.65 14.94 1.40
N GLN A 120 5.49 14.49 0.15
CA GLN A 120 4.19 14.38 -0.54
C GLN A 120 3.37 13.15 -0.11
N LYS A 121 3.95 12.25 0.70
CA LYS A 121 3.31 11.00 1.11
C LYS A 121 2.01 11.22 1.89
N VAL A 122 0.99 10.47 1.49
CA VAL A 122 -0.25 10.20 2.22
C VAL A 122 -0.43 8.70 2.39
N PHE A 123 -1.18 8.29 3.43
CA PHE A 123 -1.48 6.90 3.74
C PHE A 123 -2.95 6.61 3.41
N PHE A 124 -3.26 5.44 2.88
CA PHE A 124 -4.62 4.97 2.66
C PHE A 124 -4.89 3.75 3.55
N TYR A 125 -6.00 3.78 4.29
CA TYR A 125 -6.47 2.67 5.12
C TYR A 125 -7.93 2.38 4.76
N TYR A 126 -8.18 1.22 4.15
CA TYR A 126 -9.54 0.85 3.75
C TYR A 126 -9.67 -0.65 3.51
N SER A 127 -10.66 -1.30 4.12
CA SER A 127 -10.99 -2.70 3.87
C SER A 127 -9.76 -3.62 3.83
N GLY A 128 -8.88 -3.54 4.84
CA GLY A 128 -7.61 -4.28 4.93
C GLY A 128 -6.51 -3.90 3.94
N ILE A 129 -6.75 -2.94 3.06
CA ILE A 129 -5.72 -2.32 2.22
C ILE A 129 -5.04 -1.20 3.00
N ARG A 130 -3.71 -1.28 3.06
CA ARG A 130 -2.84 -0.28 3.69
C ARG A 130 -1.69 0.02 2.74
N CYS A 131 -1.70 1.21 2.15
CA CYS A 131 -0.67 1.62 1.19
C CYS A 131 -0.38 3.12 1.30
N ASN A 132 0.73 3.53 0.68
CA ASN A 132 1.13 4.93 0.58
C ASN A 132 0.94 5.42 -0.85
N GLY A 133 0.66 6.69 -1.03
CA GLY A 133 0.65 7.32 -2.35
C GLY A 133 1.02 8.79 -2.29
N HIS A 134 0.98 9.42 -3.45
CA HIS A 134 1.23 10.84 -3.60
C HIS A 134 -0.04 11.66 -3.29
N VAL A 135 0.11 12.83 -2.65
CA VAL A 135 -1.02 13.71 -2.32
C VAL A 135 -1.84 14.15 -3.54
N ASN A 136 -1.19 14.36 -4.70
CA ASN A 136 -1.90 14.74 -5.92
C ASN A 136 -2.75 13.61 -6.53
N ASP A 137 -2.45 12.36 -6.18
CA ASP A 137 -3.17 11.18 -6.67
C ASP A 137 -4.26 10.72 -5.69
N LEU A 138 -4.57 11.55 -4.69
CA LEU A 138 -5.46 11.21 -3.59
C LEU A 138 -6.86 10.83 -4.07
N VAL A 139 -7.43 11.58 -5.02
CA VAL A 139 -8.75 11.28 -5.58
C VAL A 139 -8.73 9.97 -6.37
N GLU A 140 -7.77 9.80 -7.28
CA GLU A 140 -7.70 8.63 -8.15
C GLU A 140 -7.46 7.34 -7.36
N ASN A 141 -6.54 7.35 -6.40
CA ASN A 141 -6.31 6.22 -5.51
C ASN A 141 -7.55 5.89 -4.66
N SER A 142 -8.28 6.91 -4.19
CA SER A 142 -9.51 6.70 -3.39
C SER A 142 -10.61 6.05 -4.21
N VAL A 143 -10.87 6.57 -5.42
CA VAL A 143 -11.85 5.99 -6.35
C VAL A 143 -11.49 4.55 -6.68
N TRP A 144 -10.22 4.28 -7.01
CA TRP A 144 -9.76 2.93 -7.32
C TRP A 144 -10.04 1.93 -6.19
N LEU A 145 -9.83 2.36 -4.94
CA LEU A 145 -10.09 1.56 -3.74
C LEU A 145 -11.58 1.33 -3.51
N TRP A 146 -12.40 2.37 -3.64
CA TRP A 146 -13.86 2.26 -3.48
C TRP A 146 -14.46 1.32 -4.51
N GLU A 147 -14.07 1.41 -5.78
CA GLU A 147 -14.60 0.55 -6.84
C GLU A 147 -14.29 -0.95 -6.63
N ARG A 148 -13.22 -1.29 -5.89
CA ARG A 148 -12.75 -2.67 -5.72
C ARG A 148 -13.09 -3.29 -4.38
N TYR A 149 -13.06 -2.48 -3.33
CA TYR A 149 -13.15 -2.96 -1.96
C TYR A 149 -14.26 -2.30 -1.16
N TYR A 150 -15.30 -1.81 -1.84
CA TYR A 150 -16.48 -1.29 -1.15
C TYR A 150 -17.08 -2.33 -0.21
N ILE A 151 -17.09 -1.97 1.07
CA ILE A 151 -17.77 -2.71 2.13
C ILE A 151 -18.55 -1.67 2.92
N GLU A 152 -19.86 -1.91 3.04
CA GLU A 152 -20.73 -1.06 3.85
C GLU A 152 -20.19 -0.97 5.28
N ASP A 153 -20.21 0.25 5.84
CA ASP A 153 -19.72 0.59 7.17
C ASP A 153 -18.21 0.38 7.44
N GLU A 154 -17.38 0.00 6.45
CA GLU A 154 -15.93 0.03 6.62
C GLU A 154 -15.40 1.46 6.44
N PRO A 155 -14.68 2.01 7.43
CA PRO A 155 -14.21 3.39 7.35
C PRO A 155 -13.03 3.50 6.37
N PHE A 156 -13.16 4.40 5.40
CA PHE A 156 -12.06 4.83 4.54
C PHE A 156 -11.32 5.98 5.21
N LYS A 157 -10.01 5.81 5.47
CA LYS A 157 -9.19 6.82 6.13
C LYS A 157 -7.97 7.19 5.30
N VAL A 158 -7.75 8.49 5.15
CA VAL A 158 -6.51 9.06 4.63
C VAL A 158 -5.66 9.50 5.81
N GLY A 159 -4.42 9.04 5.88
CA GLY A 159 -3.44 9.46 6.87
C GLY A 159 -2.42 10.46 6.31
N MET A 160 -1.91 11.33 7.17
CA MET A 160 -0.71 12.14 6.90
C MET A 160 0.03 12.46 8.20
N ILE A 161 1.31 12.86 8.08
CA ILE A 161 2.10 13.29 9.24
C ILE A 161 1.86 14.79 9.47
N GLU A 162 1.28 15.12 10.61
CA GLU A 162 1.17 16.48 11.15
C GLU A 162 1.88 16.53 12.51
N ASP A 163 2.78 17.50 12.70
CA ASP A 163 3.49 17.67 13.99
C ASP A 163 4.16 16.39 14.52
N ASN A 164 4.78 15.61 13.61
CA ASN A 164 5.41 14.31 13.88
C ASN A 164 4.46 13.19 14.36
N ILE A 165 3.14 13.38 14.20
CA ILE A 165 2.12 12.40 14.54
C ILE A 165 1.34 12.04 13.28
N VAL A 166 0.98 10.77 13.12
CA VAL A 166 0.05 10.35 12.05
C VAL A 166 -1.36 10.77 12.44
N ARG A 167 -1.95 11.69 11.67
CA ARG A 167 -3.38 12.03 11.75
C ARG A 167 -4.15 11.28 10.68
N LEU A 168 -5.33 10.79 11.04
CA LEU A 168 -6.23 10.07 10.15
C LEU A 168 -7.51 10.90 9.93
N TYR A 169 -7.88 11.05 8.67
CA TYR A 169 -9.09 11.73 8.21
C TYR A 169 -10.01 10.68 7.62
N GLU A 170 -11.18 10.49 8.22
CA GLU A 170 -12.19 9.61 7.66
C GLU A 170 -12.93 10.35 6.55
N VAL A 171 -13.00 9.75 5.37
CA VAL A 171 -13.64 10.35 4.19
C VAL A 171 -14.70 9.39 3.69
N LYS A 172 -15.93 9.88 3.51
CA LYS A 172 -17.00 9.05 2.98
C LYS A 172 -16.73 8.69 1.52
N PRO A 173 -17.17 7.52 1.05
CA PRO A 173 -17.06 7.16 -0.36
C PRO A 173 -17.63 8.24 -1.27
N TYR A 174 -16.81 8.67 -2.24
CA TYR A 174 -17.12 9.70 -3.23
C TYR A 174 -17.40 11.11 -2.67
N ASP A 175 -17.00 11.38 -1.44
CA ASP A 175 -16.99 12.75 -0.88
C ASP A 175 -15.77 13.51 -1.41
N PHE A 176 -15.88 14.00 -2.64
CA PHE A 176 -14.78 14.68 -3.34
C PHE A 176 -14.40 16.01 -2.70
N ASP A 177 -15.36 16.71 -2.08
CA ASP A 177 -15.10 17.96 -1.38
C ASP A 177 -14.22 17.71 -0.14
N GLU A 178 -14.52 16.67 0.62
CA GLU A 178 -13.69 16.27 1.77
C GLU A 178 -12.30 15.76 1.33
N LEU A 179 -12.22 15.01 0.23
CA LEU A 179 -10.92 14.61 -0.35
C LEU A 179 -10.07 15.84 -0.73
N GLU A 180 -10.66 16.84 -1.39
CA GLU A 180 -9.95 18.06 -1.78
C GLU A 180 -9.52 18.86 -0.54
N ARG A 181 -10.36 18.92 0.51
CA ARG A 181 -10.01 19.54 1.79
C ARG A 181 -8.80 18.86 2.44
N VAL A 182 -8.78 17.52 2.45
CA VAL A 182 -7.66 16.72 2.99
C VAL A 182 -6.39 16.93 2.16
N LYS A 183 -6.51 16.96 0.83
CA LYS A 183 -5.40 17.27 -0.09
C LYS A 183 -4.82 18.66 0.17
N GLN A 184 -5.67 19.70 0.21
CA GLN A 184 -5.23 21.07 0.46
C GLN A 184 -4.52 21.20 1.80
N ARG A 185 -5.06 20.57 2.86
CA ARG A 185 -4.43 20.52 4.18
C ARG A 185 -3.01 19.95 4.12
N LYS A 186 -2.80 18.87 3.37
CA LYS A 186 -1.48 18.26 3.18
C LYS A 186 -0.52 19.20 2.46
N LEU A 187 -0.99 19.89 1.41
CA LEU A 187 -0.18 20.85 0.66
C LEU A 187 0.23 22.05 1.53
N ASP A 188 -0.69 22.58 2.34
CA ASP A 188 -0.40 23.69 3.26
C ASP A 188 0.70 23.33 4.27
N LEU A 189 0.72 22.08 4.77
CA LEU A 189 1.75 21.59 5.68
C LEU A 189 3.13 21.49 5.03
N ILE A 190 3.18 21.16 3.75
CA ILE A 190 4.43 21.12 2.99
C ILE A 190 4.97 22.54 2.84
N THR A 191 4.15 23.47 2.35
CA THR A 191 4.55 24.87 2.14
C THR A 191 4.95 25.58 3.43
N LYS A 192 4.23 25.34 4.54
CA LYS A 192 4.56 25.94 5.85
C LYS A 192 5.94 25.49 6.36
N LYS A 193 6.31 24.24 6.11
CA LYS A 193 7.65 23.72 6.49
C LYS A 193 8.76 24.34 5.66
N GLU A 194 8.50 24.68 4.40
CA GLU A 194 9.46 25.34 3.51
C GLU A 194 9.71 26.81 3.89
N THR A 195 8.75 27.47 4.54
CA THR A 195 8.87 28.88 4.97
C THR A 195 9.47 29.07 6.37
N THR A 196 9.71 27.98 7.11
CA THR A 196 10.26 28.01 8.48
C THR A 196 11.76 27.60 8.52
N LEU A 197 12.37 27.38 7.35
CA LEU A 197 13.80 27.11 7.14
C LEU A 197 14.48 28.36 6.58
#